data_AF-A0A7Z2SRL3-F1
#
_entry.id   AF-A0A7Z2SRL3-F1
#
_cell.length_a   1.000
_cell.length_b   1.000
_cell.length_c   1.000
_cell.angle_alpha   90.00
_cell.angle_beta   90.00
_cell.angle_gamma   90.00
#
_symmetry.space_group_name_H-M   'P 1'
#
loop_
_entity.id
_entity.type
_entity.pdbx_description
1 polymer ?
#
loop_
_entity_poly.entity_id
_entity_poly.type
_entity_poly.pdbx_seq_one_letter_code
_entity_poly.pdbx_strand_id
1 'polypeptide(L)'
;MKALGAAVSYGNAIGLQFGTALNVFRVPHHGSRNNISPTLLNRILGNVSGFGTRNSIGCVISAGPDDETHPRQVVVNALIRRGLVPQDTKGGILLFNHGVPNRQGFGPAQTLQFATRVEAYD
;
A
#
# COMPACT_ATOMS: atom_id res chain seq x y z
N MET A 1 13.51 -4.31 8.43
CA MET A 1 12.43 -5.28 8.07
C MET A 1 12.17 -6.41 9.09
N LYS A 2 13.11 -6.78 9.98
CA LYS A 2 12.93 -7.93 10.90
C LYS A 2 11.66 -7.84 11.77
N ALA A 3 11.33 -6.66 12.29
CA ALA A 3 10.14 -6.46 13.14
C ALA A 3 8.81 -6.70 12.40
N LEU A 4 8.61 -6.10 11.21
CA LEU A 4 7.38 -6.30 10.43
C LEU A 4 7.24 -7.76 9.99
N GLY A 5 8.33 -8.41 9.60
CA GLY A 5 8.34 -9.84 9.29
C GLY A 5 7.93 -10.70 10.48
N ALA A 6 8.41 -10.38 11.69
CA ALA A 6 8.02 -11.07 12.92
C ALA A 6 6.55 -10.84 13.27
N ALA A 7 6.03 -9.62 13.11
CA ALA A 7 4.63 -9.31 13.32
C ALA A 7 3.70 -10.13 12.40
N VAL A 8 4.06 -10.26 11.11
CA VAL A 8 3.31 -11.11 10.17
C VAL A 8 3.39 -12.58 10.57
N SER A 9 4.56 -13.06 11.01
CA SER A 9 4.69 -14.45 11.49
C SER A 9 3.81 -14.72 12.72
N TYR A 10 3.81 -13.81 13.68
CA TYR A 10 2.96 -13.92 14.87
C TYR A 10 1.48 -13.85 14.51
N GLY A 11 1.09 -12.91 13.63
CA GLY A 11 -0.29 -12.81 13.14
C GLY A 11 -0.78 -14.10 12.50
N ASN A 12 0.02 -14.72 11.64
CA ASN A 12 -0.29 -16.05 11.09
C ASN A 12 -0.45 -17.11 12.17
N ALA A 13 0.44 -17.12 13.18
CA ALA A 13 0.42 -18.10 14.26
C ALA A 13 -0.85 -18.03 15.12
N ILE A 14 -1.46 -16.83 15.25
CA ILE A 14 -2.73 -16.64 15.95
C ILE A 14 -3.96 -16.68 15.02
N GLY A 15 -3.79 -17.08 13.76
CA GLY A 15 -4.89 -17.27 12.80
C GLY A 15 -5.32 -16.02 12.03
N LEU A 16 -4.56 -14.93 12.04
CA LEU A 16 -4.85 -13.78 11.17
C LEU A 16 -4.62 -14.16 9.70
N GLN A 17 -5.58 -13.80 8.85
CA GLN A 17 -5.56 -14.11 7.42
C GLN A 17 -5.05 -12.92 6.60
N PHE A 18 -3.73 -12.86 6.40
CA PHE A 18 -3.14 -11.91 5.46
C PHE A 18 -3.46 -12.28 4.00
N GLY A 19 -3.51 -11.30 3.10
CA GLY A 19 -3.80 -11.48 1.68
C GLY A 19 -5.27 -11.64 1.30
N THR A 20 -6.13 -12.15 2.20
CA THR A 20 -7.56 -12.40 1.90
C THR A 20 -8.53 -11.62 2.79
N ALA A 21 -8.14 -11.23 4.02
CA ALA A 21 -9.05 -10.59 4.98
C ALA A 21 -8.66 -9.16 5.37
N LEU A 22 -7.73 -8.52 4.66
CA LEU A 22 -7.36 -7.13 4.92
C LEU A 22 -8.36 -6.17 4.24
N ASN A 23 -8.88 -5.20 4.97
CA ASN A 23 -9.65 -4.10 4.38
C ASN A 23 -8.75 -2.98 3.87
N VAL A 24 -7.73 -2.61 4.66
CA VAL A 24 -6.81 -1.52 4.35
C VAL A 24 -5.38 -1.89 4.72
N PHE A 25 -4.45 -1.64 3.82
CA PHE A 25 -3.02 -1.69 4.04
C PHE A 25 -2.44 -0.27 4.03
N ARG A 26 -1.91 0.14 5.19
CA ARG A 26 -1.09 1.35 5.28
C ARG A 26 0.37 0.99 5.07
N VAL A 27 0.96 1.55 4.02
CA VAL A 27 2.32 1.22 3.61
C VAL A 27 3.31 1.77 4.65
N PRO A 28 4.22 0.94 5.19
CA PRO A 28 5.18 1.37 6.20
C PRO A 28 6.08 2.54 5.76
N HIS A 29 6.46 3.39 6.72
CA HIS A 29 7.49 4.43 6.59
C HIS A 29 7.38 5.24 5.29
N HIS A 30 6.19 5.81 5.06
CA HIS A 30 5.90 6.66 3.91
C HIS A 30 6.03 5.98 2.54
N GLY A 31 6.16 4.65 2.48
CA GLY A 31 6.43 3.95 1.22
C GLY A 31 7.92 3.87 0.89
N SER A 32 8.77 3.81 1.92
CA SER A 32 10.19 3.52 1.77
C SER A 32 10.46 2.06 1.39
N ARG A 33 11.38 1.86 0.44
CA ARG A 33 11.87 0.53 0.05
C ARG A 33 12.69 -0.17 1.14
N ASN A 34 13.14 0.54 2.17
CA ASN A 34 13.92 -0.03 3.27
C ASN A 34 13.05 -0.76 4.31
N ASN A 35 11.74 -0.50 4.28
CA ASN A 35 10.79 -1.04 5.25
C ASN A 35 9.92 -2.15 4.67
N ILE A 36 10.02 -2.40 3.37
CA ILE A 36 9.19 -3.38 2.69
C ILE A 36 9.99 -4.13 1.62
N SER A 37 9.85 -5.45 1.57
CA SER A 37 10.44 -6.29 0.53
C SER A 37 9.35 -6.95 -0.31
N PRO A 38 9.66 -7.38 -1.55
CA PRO A 38 8.74 -8.19 -2.35
C PRO A 38 8.27 -9.46 -1.62
N THR A 39 9.17 -10.14 -0.90
CA THR A 39 8.85 -11.35 -0.13
C THR A 39 7.89 -11.05 1.02
N LEU A 40 8.04 -9.92 1.70
CA LEU A 40 7.14 -9.52 2.78
C LEU A 40 5.78 -9.07 2.24
N LEU A 41 5.75 -8.35 1.11
CA LEU A 41 4.51 -8.00 0.43
C LEU A 41 3.72 -9.23 -0.01
N ASN A 42 4.40 -10.27 -0.51
CA ASN A 42 3.74 -11.54 -0.87
C ASN A 42 3.01 -12.16 0.33
N ARG A 43 3.62 -12.10 1.51
CA ARG A 43 3.03 -12.62 2.76
C ARG A 43 1.85 -11.78 3.27
N ILE A 44 1.85 -10.46 3.00
CA ILE A 44 0.83 -9.53 3.53
C ILE A 44 -0.34 -9.34 2.57
N LEU A 45 -0.05 -9.18 1.27
CA LEU A 45 -1.01 -8.75 0.24
C LEU A 45 -1.28 -9.83 -0.82
N GLY A 46 -0.56 -10.94 -0.76
CA GLY A 46 -0.54 -11.95 -1.80
C GLY A 46 0.52 -11.69 -2.87
N ASN A 47 0.70 -12.70 -3.72
CA ASN A 47 1.67 -12.66 -4.82
C ASN A 47 1.29 -11.62 -5.87
N VAL A 48 2.26 -11.27 -6.72
CA VAL A 48 2.02 -10.47 -7.92
C VAL A 48 0.93 -11.14 -8.75
N SER A 49 -0.12 -10.38 -9.05
CA SER A 49 -1.20 -10.76 -9.95
C SER A 49 -1.02 -9.94 -11.23
N GLY A 50 -1.15 -10.57 -12.40
CA GLY A 50 -0.93 -9.87 -13.67
C GLY A 50 -1.73 -8.57 -13.78
N PHE A 51 -1.25 -7.64 -14.61
CA PHE A 51 -1.94 -6.37 -14.87
C PHE A 51 -3.41 -6.61 -15.25
N GLY A 52 -4.32 -5.84 -14.65
CA GLY A 52 -5.77 -6.00 -14.84
C GLY A 52 -6.47 -6.77 -13.73
N THR A 53 -5.74 -7.47 -12.85
CA THR A 53 -6.32 -8.05 -11.64
C THR A 53 -6.55 -6.97 -10.60
N ARG A 54 -7.74 -6.92 -9.98
CA ARG A 54 -8.05 -5.96 -8.91
C ARG A 54 -8.02 -6.63 -7.54
N ASN A 55 -7.26 -6.02 -6.64
CA ASN A 55 -7.26 -6.36 -5.23
C ASN A 55 -8.21 -5.41 -4.49
N SER A 56 -9.08 -5.96 -3.63
CA SER A 56 -10.06 -5.17 -2.86
C SER A 56 -9.46 -4.44 -1.66
N ILE A 57 -8.21 -4.75 -1.29
CA ILE A 57 -7.50 -4.08 -0.19
C ILE A 57 -7.29 -2.61 -0.54
N GLY A 58 -7.83 -1.70 0.28
CA GLY A 58 -7.50 -0.27 0.20
C GLY A 58 -6.03 -0.05 0.52
N CYS A 59 -5.34 0.80 -0.25
CA CYS A 59 -3.90 0.98 -0.12
C CYS A 59 -3.54 2.46 0.05
N VAL A 60 -2.98 2.80 1.21
CA VAL A 60 -2.68 4.19 1.57
C VAL A 60 -1.20 4.34 1.93
N ILE A 61 -0.56 5.35 1.35
CA ILE A 61 0.80 5.75 1.66
C ILE A 61 0.78 7.13 2.31
N SER A 62 1.00 7.19 3.62
CA SER A 62 1.08 8.47 4.31
C SER A 62 2.42 9.12 4.00
N ALA A 63 2.44 10.17 3.19
CA ALA A 63 3.62 10.99 2.88
C ALA A 63 3.23 12.47 2.95
N GLY A 64 4.14 13.31 3.44
CA GLY A 64 3.93 14.75 3.50
C GLY A 64 4.05 15.41 2.12
N PRO A 65 3.39 16.55 1.88
CA PRO A 65 3.48 17.28 0.61
C PRO A 65 4.95 17.55 0.22
N ASP A 66 5.76 17.97 1.20
CA ASP A 66 7.17 18.35 1.02
C ASP A 66 8.15 17.16 1.05
N ASP A 67 7.68 15.91 1.18
CA ASP A 67 8.56 14.73 1.13
C ASP A 67 8.92 14.41 -0.33
N GLU A 68 10.01 14.98 -0.84
CA GLU A 68 10.45 14.72 -2.23
C GLU A 68 10.92 13.28 -2.48
N THR A 69 11.16 12.52 -1.41
CA THR A 69 11.73 11.17 -1.48
C THR A 69 10.67 10.09 -1.55
N HIS A 70 9.52 10.32 -0.93
CA HIS A 70 8.45 9.32 -0.78
C HIS A 70 7.10 9.81 -1.33
N PRO A 71 6.22 8.89 -1.76
CA PRO A 71 6.41 7.44 -1.84
C PRO A 71 7.44 7.04 -2.90
N ARG A 72 8.25 6.01 -2.62
CA ARG A 72 9.19 5.50 -3.63
C ARG A 72 8.42 4.83 -4.76
N GLN A 73 8.68 5.21 -6.00
CA GLN A 73 8.01 4.67 -7.19
C GLN A 73 8.20 3.15 -7.32
N VAL A 74 9.35 2.61 -6.89
CA VAL A 74 9.54 1.14 -6.83
C VAL A 74 8.54 0.44 -5.91
N VAL A 75 8.15 1.08 -4.80
CA VAL A 75 7.14 0.56 -3.86
C VAL A 75 5.74 0.71 -4.45
N VAL A 76 5.42 1.88 -5.03
CA VAL A 76 4.15 2.11 -5.75
C VAL A 76 3.93 1.04 -6.81
N ASN A 77 4.93 0.80 -7.66
CA ASN A 77 4.86 -0.22 -8.70
C ASN A 77 4.69 -1.63 -8.14
N ALA A 78 5.32 -1.95 -7.01
CA ALA A 78 5.17 -3.26 -6.36
C ALA A 78 3.73 -3.49 -5.86
N LEU A 79 3.05 -2.44 -5.40
CA LEU A 79 1.65 -2.49 -4.97
C LEU A 79 0.69 -2.63 -6.16
N ILE A 80 0.92 -1.86 -7.23
CA ILE A 80 0.10 -1.92 -8.46
C ILE A 80 0.19 -3.30 -9.12
N ARG A 81 1.39 -3.91 -9.15
CA ARG A 81 1.58 -5.29 -9.64
C ARG A 81 0.89 -6.37 -8.78
N ARG A 82 0.33 -6.01 -7.64
CA ARG A 82 -0.51 -6.90 -6.81
C ARG A 82 -1.99 -6.55 -6.93
N GLY A 83 -2.35 -5.71 -7.90
CA GLY A 83 -3.70 -5.28 -8.18
C GLY A 83 -4.25 -4.21 -7.24
N LEU A 84 -3.42 -3.64 -6.35
CA LEU A 84 -3.85 -2.55 -5.48
C LEU A 84 -3.91 -1.22 -6.23
N VAL A 85 -4.71 -0.30 -5.70
CA VAL A 85 -4.85 1.07 -6.20
C VAL A 85 -4.31 2.03 -5.13
N PRO A 86 -2.99 2.28 -5.08
CA PRO A 86 -2.37 3.08 -4.03
C PRO A 86 -2.75 4.56 -4.13
N GLN A 87 -3.00 5.17 -2.99
CA GLN A 87 -3.26 6.61 -2.81
C GLN A 87 -2.26 7.16 -1.79
N ASP A 88 -1.91 8.44 -1.88
CA ASP A 88 -1.10 9.11 -0.86
C ASP A 88 -1.84 10.26 -0.19
N THR A 89 -1.21 10.80 0.86
CA THR A 89 -1.73 11.94 1.62
C THR A 89 -1.07 13.27 1.22
N LYS A 90 -0.35 13.33 0.10
CA LYS A 90 0.33 14.57 -0.32
C LYS A 90 -0.67 15.66 -0.68
N GLY A 91 -1.77 15.26 -1.33
CA GLY A 91 -2.86 16.15 -1.72
C GLY A 91 -3.86 16.48 -0.60
N GLY A 92 -3.69 15.92 0.61
CA GLY A 92 -4.53 16.20 1.76
C GLY A 92 -5.09 14.96 2.48
N ILE A 93 -6.24 15.14 3.12
CA ILE A 93 -6.85 14.13 4.00
C ILE A 93 -7.58 13.07 3.18
N LEU A 94 -7.25 11.81 3.43
CA LEU A 94 -7.99 10.68 2.89
C LEU A 94 -9.07 10.20 3.87
N LEU A 95 -10.28 9.99 3.35
CA LEU A 95 -11.39 9.39 4.10
C LEU A 95 -11.65 7.98 3.56
N PHE A 96 -11.50 6.98 4.43
CA PHE A 96 -11.97 5.63 4.15
C PHE A 96 -13.42 5.51 4.66
N ASN A 97 -14.37 5.23 3.76
CA ASN A 97 -15.76 5.00 4.10
C ASN A 97 -16.14 3.54 3.82
N HIS A 98 -16.98 2.95 4.67
CA HIS A 98 -17.52 1.62 4.44
C HIS A 98 -18.91 1.54 5.08
N GLY A 99 -19.94 1.26 4.26
CA GLY A 99 -21.31 1.09 4.74
C GLY A 99 -21.97 2.35 5.33
N VAL A 100 -21.47 3.55 4.99
CA VAL A 100 -21.99 4.83 5.48
C VAL A 100 -22.16 5.83 4.34
N PRO A 101 -23.08 6.81 4.45
CA PRO A 101 -23.27 7.85 3.44
C PRO A 101 -21.99 8.65 3.17
N ASN A 102 -21.91 9.24 1.97
CA ASN A 102 -20.81 10.13 1.62
C ASN A 102 -20.80 11.36 2.54
N ARG A 103 -19.61 11.72 3.03
CA ARG A 103 -19.42 12.93 3.83
C ARG A 103 -19.28 14.14 2.89
N GLN A 104 -20.13 15.15 3.07
CA GLN A 104 -20.03 16.40 2.32
C GLN A 104 -18.61 16.98 2.40
N GLY A 105 -18.09 17.45 1.26
CA GLY A 105 -16.72 17.98 1.14
C GLY A 105 -15.64 16.92 0.90
N PHE A 106 -15.98 15.63 0.91
CA PHE A 106 -15.06 14.55 0.54
C PHE A 106 -15.46 13.93 -0.79
N GLY A 107 -14.46 13.58 -1.61
CA GLY A 107 -14.64 12.95 -2.92
C GLY A 107 -13.61 11.85 -3.17
N PRO A 108 -13.59 11.28 -4.39
CA PRO A 108 -12.60 10.28 -4.77
C PRO A 108 -11.18 10.83 -4.64
N ALA A 109 -10.29 10.09 -3.98
CA ALA A 109 -8.89 10.48 -3.86
C ALA A 109 -8.07 10.06 -5.09
N GLN A 110 -7.08 10.89 -5.43
CA GLN A 110 -6.16 10.63 -6.54
C GLN A 110 -5.34 9.35 -6.29
N THR A 111 -5.20 8.54 -7.34
CA THR A 111 -4.47 7.29 -7.29
C THR A 111 -3.10 7.45 -7.93
N LEU A 112 -2.08 6.87 -7.31
CA LEU A 112 -0.73 6.82 -7.85
C LEU A 112 -0.68 5.89 -9.05
N GLN A 113 0.18 6.24 -10.02
CA GLN A 113 0.26 5.56 -11.30
C GLN A 113 1.51 4.69 -11.40
N PHE A 114 1.44 3.67 -12.24
CA PHE A 114 2.60 2.86 -12.58
C PHE A 114 3.57 3.69 -13.42
N ALA A 115 4.87 3.54 -13.16
CA ALA A 115 5.92 4.13 -13.98
C ALA A 115 6.88 3.06 -14.50
N THR A 116 7.30 3.16 -15.76
CA THR A 116 8.26 2.22 -16.37
C THR A 116 9.69 2.44 -15.86
N ARG A 117 9.97 3.61 -15.29
CA ARG A 117 11.23 3.96 -14.64
C ARG A 117 10.96 4.20 -13.15
N VAL A 118 11.91 3.78 -12.33
CA VAL A 118 11.91 3.98 -10.88
C VAL A 118 13.26 4.55 -10.47
N GLU A 119 13.36 4.96 -9.21
CA GLU A 119 14.62 5.43 -8.63
C GLU A 119 15.73 4.39 -8.79
N ALA A 120 16.96 4.86 -9.00
CA ALA A 120 18.14 3.98 -9.00
C ALA A 120 18.32 3.34 -7.62
N TYR A 121 18.89 2.14 -7.60
CA TYR A 121 19.34 1.55 -6.35
C TYR A 121 20.66 2.21 -5.96
N ASP A 122 20.67 2.91 -4.83
CA ASP A 122 21.89 3.15 -4.06
C ASP A 122 22.46 1.84 -3.48
#